data_AF-A0A3M7RCM6-F1
#
_entry.id   AF-A0A3M7RCM6-F1
#
_cell.length_a   1.000
_cell.length_b   1.000
_cell.length_c   1.000
_cell.angle_alpha   90.00
_cell.angle_beta   90.00
_cell.angle_gamma   90.00
#
_symmetry.space_group_name_H-M   'P 1'
#
loop_
_entity.id
_entity.type
_entity.pdbx_description
1 polymer ?
#
loop_
_entity_poly.entity_id
_entity_poly.type
_entity_poly.pdbx_seq_one_letter_code
_entity_poly.pdbx_strand_id
1 'polypeptide(L)' 'MAELLEKKNIEKKLQEQKVLKVELETLKPNRQVYQQLSNSNIFFRTELKSALSECKEKIKNLDSQIKSK' A
#
# COMPACT_ATOMS: atom_id res chain seq x y z
N MET A 1 5.53 -25.15 6.20
CA MET A 1 4.97 -24.83 4.86
C MET A 1 4.10 -23.56 4.90
N ALA A 2 3.07 -23.48 5.78
CA ALA A 2 2.17 -22.32 5.85
C ALA A 2 2.86 -20.99 6.21
N GLU A 3 3.77 -20.98 7.18
CA GLU A 3 4.49 -19.77 7.61
C GLU A 3 5.38 -19.18 6.51
N LEU A 4 6.03 -20.04 5.71
CA LEU A 4 6.87 -19.60 4.59
C LEU A 4 6.04 -18.93 3.50
N LEU A 5 4.83 -19.46 3.23
CA LEU A 5 3.88 -18.87 2.28
C LEU A 5 3.36 -17.52 2.79
N GLU A 6 3.05 -17.44 4.08
CA GLU A 6 2.61 -16.19 4.72
C GLU A 6 3.68 -15.11 4.63
N LYS A 7 4.95 -15.44 4.94
CA LYS A 7 6.08 -14.50 4.81
C LYS A 7 6.23 -13.99 3.38
N LYS A 8 6.21 -14.88 2.38
CA LYS A 8 6.28 -14.49 0.95
C LYS A 8 5.12 -13.59 0.54
N ASN A 9 3.92 -13.84 1.05
CA ASN A 9 2.75 -13.00 0.77
C ASN A 9 2.90 -11.59 1.37
N ILE A 10 3.46 -11.48 2.58
CA ILE A 10 3.76 -10.18 3.21
C ILE A 10 4.84 -9.44 2.42
N GLU A 11 5.92 -10.12 2.01
CA GLU A 11 6.99 -9.54 1.18
C GLU A 11 6.45 -9.04 -0.17
N LYS A 12 5.58 -9.81 -0.81
CA LYS A 12 4.92 -9.41 -2.06
C LYS A 12 4.07 -8.14 -1.85
N LYS A 13 3.22 -8.12 -0.82
CA LYS A 13 2.42 -6.92 -0.48
C LYS A 13 3.30 -5.71 -0.20
N LEU A 14 4.44 -5.90 0.48
CA LEU A 14 5.38 -4.82 0.75
C LEU A 14 5.97 -4.25 -0.54
N GLN A 15 6.37 -5.10 -1.49
CA GLN A 15 6.86 -4.66 -2.79
C GLN A 15 5.80 -3.88 -3.57
N GLU A 16 4.56 -4.37 -3.60
CA GLU A 16 3.43 -3.68 -4.24
C GLU A 16 3.21 -2.28 -3.63
N GLN A 17 3.26 -2.15 -2.30
CA GLN A 17 3.13 -0.84 -1.64
C GLN A 17 4.32 0.09 -1.95
N LYS A 18 5.54 -0.44 -2.05
CA LYS A 18 6.71 0.38 -2.43
C LYS A 18 6.58 0.94 -3.85
N VAL A 19 6.09 0.14 -4.80
CA VAL A 19 5.79 0.60 -6.16
C VAL A 19 4.69 1.66 -6.12
N LEU A 20 3.59 1.39 -5.42
CA LEU A 20 2.49 2.35 -5.30
C LEU A 20 2.95 3.70 -4.74
N LYS A 21 3.85 3.70 -3.74
CA LYS A 21 4.44 4.93 -3.20
C LYS A 21 5.16 5.73 -4.28
N VAL A 22 6.02 5.09 -5.08
CA VAL A 22 6.77 5.75 -6.16
C VAL A 22 5.83 6.31 -7.22
N GLU A 23 4.80 5.55 -7.60
CA GLU A 23 3.78 6.01 -8.56
C GLU A 23 3.02 7.23 -8.03
N LEU A 24 2.61 7.21 -6.76
CA LEU A 24 1.94 8.34 -6.11
C LEU A 24 2.85 9.57 -6.00
N GLU A 25 4.14 9.41 -5.71
CA GLU A 25 5.11 10.51 -5.64
C GLU A 25 5.41 11.11 -7.03
N THR A 26 5.25 10.33 -8.10
CA THR A 26 5.48 10.75 -9.49
C THR A 26 4.24 11.38 -10.14
N LEU A 27 3.07 11.32 -9.49
CA LEU A 27 1.85 11.94 -9.99
C LEU A 27 2.01 13.47 -10.11
N LYS A 28 1.50 14.02 -11.22
CA LYS A 28 1.40 15.47 -11.39
C LYS A 28 0.51 16.08 -10.29
N PRO A 29 0.79 17.32 -9.83
CA PRO A 29 -0.07 18.01 -8.88
C PRO A 29 -1.50 18.11 -9.43
N ASN A 30 -2.50 18.10 -8.53
CA ASN A 30 -3.94 18.17 -8.82
C ASN A 30 -4.55 16.97 -9.56
N ARG A 31 -3.84 15.85 -9.69
CA ARG A 31 -4.44 14.60 -10.17
C ARG A 31 -5.39 14.03 -9.11
N GLN A 32 -6.52 13.51 -9.59
CA GLN A 32 -7.50 12.85 -8.75
C GLN A 32 -7.00 11.45 -8.41
N VAL A 33 -6.94 11.15 -7.12
CA VAL A 33 -6.60 9.82 -6.61
C VAL A 33 -7.89 9.19 -6.12
N TYR A 34 -8.06 7.91 -6.43
CA TYR A 34 -9.22 7.13 -6.02
C TYR A 34 -8.76 5.86 -5.30
N GLN A 35 -9.38 5.57 -4.17
CA GLN A 35 -9.11 4.36 -3.40
C GLN A 35 -10.33 3.45 -3.45
N GLN A 36 -10.08 2.18 -3.73
CA GLN A 36 -11.10 1.15 -3.71
C GLN A 36 -11.36 0.72 -2.27
N LEU A 37 -12.63 0.57 -1.90
CA LEU A 37 -13.00 -0.09 -0.65
C LEU A 37 -12.62 -1.57 -0.72
N SER A 38 -11.99 -2.09 0.34
CA SER A 38 -11.77 -3.53 0.48
C SER A 38 -13.12 -4.24 0.42
N ASN A 39 -13.32 -5.07 -0.61
CA ASN A 39 -14.49 -5.94 -0.84
C ASN A 39 -15.63 -5.32 -1.68
N SER A 40 -15.41 -4.22 -2.39
CA SER A 40 -16.39 -3.70 -3.34
C SER A 40 -15.74 -3.02 -4.53
N ASN A 41 -16.47 -2.91 -5.64
CA ASN A 41 -16.03 -2.16 -6.82
C ASN A 41 -16.29 -0.64 -6.68
N ILE A 42 -16.38 -0.14 -5.46
CA ILE A 42 -16.63 1.28 -5.16
C ILE A 42 -15.29 1.99 -4.92
N PHE A 43 -15.12 3.12 -5.59
CA PHE A 43 -13.94 3.96 -5.51
C PHE A 43 -14.30 5.32 -4.89
N PHE A 44 -13.62 5.69 -3.81
CA PHE A 44 -13.74 7.01 -3.20
C PHE A 44 -12.60 7.90 -3.64
N ARG A 45 -12.93 9.15 -3.94
CA ARG A 45 -11.92 10.19 -4.18
C ARG A 45 -11.19 10.46 -2.87
N THR A 46 -9.87 10.50 -2.94
CA THR A 46 -8.98 10.81 -1.82
C THR A 46 -7.97 11.87 -2.24
N GLU A 47 -7.38 12.53 -1.24
CA GLU A 47 -6.28 13.45 -1.48
C GLU A 47 -4.98 12.68 -1.68
N LEU A 48 -4.12 13.18 -2.56
CA LEU A 48 -2.80 12.59 -2.81
C LEU A 48 -1.97 12.45 -1.52
N LYS A 49 -2.02 13.46 -0.64
CA LYS A 49 -1.32 13.45 0.65
C LYS A 49 -1.83 12.35 1.57
N SER A 50 -3.14 12.19 1.68
CA SER A 50 -3.77 11.14 2.48
C SER A 50 -3.40 9.75 1.96
N ALA A 51 -3.51 9.53 0.64
CA ALA A 51 -3.12 8.27 0.01
C ALA A 51 -1.63 7.95 0.22
N LEU A 52 -0.74 8.94 0.12
CA LEU A 52 0.69 8.78 0.40
C LEU A 52 0.97 8.45 1.87
N SER A 53 0.28 9.10 2.81
CA SER A 53 0.42 8.82 4.24
C SER A 53 0.00 7.39 4.56
N GLU A 54 -1.17 6.97 4.06
CA GLU A 54 -1.67 5.61 4.25
C GLU A 54 -0.73 4.57 3.62
N CYS A 55 -0.19 4.85 2.44
CA CYS A 55 0.79 3.98 1.80
C CYS A 55 2.06 3.83 2.65
N LYS A 56 2.57 4.93 3.25
CA LYS A 56 3.74 4.91 4.14
C LYS A 56 3.47 4.14 5.43
N GLU A 57 2.28 4.30 6.01
CA GLU A 57 1.86 3.54 7.21
C GLU A 57 1.75 2.04 6.91
N LYS A 58 1.17 1.66 5.77
CA LYS A 58 1.09 0.26 5.33
C LYS A 58 2.48 -0.36 5.15
N ILE A 59 3.41 0.35 4.51
CA ILE A 59 4.81 -0.10 4.38
C ILE A 59 5.42 -0.33 5.75
N LYS A 60 5.30 0.64 6.67
CA LYS A 60 5.83 0.54 8.04
C LYS A 60 5.27 -0.68 8.78
N ASN A 61 3.96 -0.90 8.70
CA ASN A 61 3.30 -2.03 9.35
C ASN A 61 3.76 -3.39 8.78
N LEU A 62 3.87 -3.49 7.45
CA LEU A 62 4.35 -4.70 6.78
C LEU A 62 5.83 -4.98 7.11
N ASP A 63 6.69 -3.95 7.12
CA ASP A 63 8.09 -4.08 7.52
C ASP A 63 8.22 -4.55 8.98
N SER A 64 7.37 -4.03 9.89
CA SER A 64 7.33 -4.49 11.28
C SER A 64 6.90 -5.96 11.40
N GLN A 65 5.93 -6.42 10.60
CA GLN A 65 5.50 -7.82 10.60
C GLN A 65 6.59 -8.78 10.08
N ILE A 66 7.43 -8.33 9.15
CA ILE A 66 8.58 -9.12 8.65
C ILE A 66 9.70 -9.18 9.71
N LYS A 67 9.94 -8.09 10.43
CA LYS A 67 11.02 -8.01 11.45
C LYS A 67 10.67 -8.69 12.78
N SER A 68 9.38 -8.75 13.12
CA SER A 68 8.89 -9.36 14.35
C SER A 68 8.73 -10.89 14.28
N LYS A 69 8.90 -11.49 13.09
CA LYS A 69 8.85 -12.94 12.85
C LYS A 69 10.23 -13.45 12.47
#